data_AF-A0A935DI55-F1
#
_entry.id   AF-A0A935DI55-F1
#
_cell.length_a   1.000
_cell.length_b   1.000
_cell.length_c   1.000
_cell.angle_alpha   90.00
_cell.angle_beta   90.00
_cell.angle_gamma   90.00
#
_symmetry.space_group_name_H-M   'P 1'
#
loop_
_entity.id
_entity.type
_entity.pdbx_description
1 polymer ?
#
loop_
_entity_poly.entity_id
_entity_poly.type
_entity_poly.pdbx_seq_one_letter_code
_entity_poly.pdbx_strand_id
1 'polypeptide(L)'
;MLRAWRLAATDLTLAVTAHCKADVRKGGTVALPARHVFDVVKVLPDGDVTVTVEKNFSARIKSGKRRFDLSGMPGEDFPTLPDPSKVALTLIPADDVAELIALTQFSMSPDDTRPLLSAALFELAGDVLRVVTTDGHRLCKGRAQDRAA
;
A
#
# COMPACT_ATOMS: atom_id res chain seq x y z
N MET A 1 -15.76 -13.84 -13.45
CA MET A 1 -14.97 -13.82 -12.20
C MET A 1 -13.55 -13.37 -12.54
N LEU A 2 -13.08 -12.23 -12.03
CA LEU A 2 -11.69 -11.82 -12.28
C LEU A 2 -10.75 -12.80 -11.55
N ARG A 3 -9.93 -13.51 -12.32
CA ARG A 3 -8.76 -14.22 -11.79
C ARG A 3 -7.73 -13.16 -11.39
N ALA A 4 -7.77 -12.77 -10.13
CA ALA A 4 -6.95 -11.70 -9.58
C ALA A 4 -6.05 -12.26 -8.48
N TRP A 5 -4.77 -11.94 -8.56
CA TRP A 5 -3.83 -12.14 -7.47
C TRP A 5 -3.87 -10.90 -6.59
N ARG A 6 -4.11 -11.10 -5.29
CA ARG A 6 -4.03 -10.07 -4.25
C ARG A 6 -2.69 -10.15 -3.53
N LEU A 7 -2.00 -9.01 -3.45
CA LEU A 7 -0.82 -8.80 -2.62
C LEU A 7 -1.23 -7.96 -1.41
N ALA A 8 -0.66 -8.27 -0.25
CA ALA A 8 -0.95 -7.62 1.02
C ALA A 8 0.34 -7.44 1.82
N ALA A 9 0.51 -6.28 2.43
CA ALA A 9 1.58 -5.97 3.36
C ALA A 9 1.03 -5.11 4.50
N THR A 10 1.52 -5.32 5.71
CA THR A 10 1.14 -4.51 6.88
C THR A 10 2.26 -4.48 7.91
N ASP A 11 2.41 -3.33 8.58
CA ASP A 11 3.22 -3.16 9.78
C ASP A 11 2.37 -3.06 11.06
N LEU A 12 1.10 -3.47 10.97
CA LEU A 12 0.03 -3.37 11.97
C LEU A 12 -0.54 -1.95 12.17
N THR A 13 0.10 -0.92 11.62
CA THR A 13 -0.41 0.46 11.64
C THR A 13 -0.95 0.89 10.27
N LEU A 14 -0.24 0.52 9.20
CA LEU A 14 -0.59 0.75 7.81
C LEU A 14 -0.74 -0.58 7.09
N ALA A 15 -1.81 -0.73 6.34
CA ALA A 15 -2.03 -1.86 5.46
C ALA A 15 -2.08 -1.41 4.01
N VAL A 16 -1.33 -2.09 3.14
CA VAL A 16 -1.35 -1.87 1.70
C VAL A 16 -1.83 -3.14 1.01
N THR A 17 -2.79 -2.98 0.09
CA THR A 17 -3.25 -4.08 -0.76
C THR A 17 -3.17 -3.68 -2.21
N ALA A 18 -2.78 -4.64 -3.05
CA ALA A 18 -2.72 -4.46 -4.49
C ALA A 18 -3.35 -5.66 -5.18
N HIS A 19 -3.96 -5.42 -6.33
CA HIS A 19 -4.55 -6.45 -7.18
C HIS A 19 -3.89 -6.42 -8.54
N CYS A 20 -3.43 -7.58 -9.00
CA CYS A 20 -2.93 -7.77 -10.35
C CYS A 20 -3.72 -8.86 -11.07
N LYS A 21 -3.84 -8.71 -12.39
CA LYS A 21 -4.42 -9.76 -13.23
C LYS A 21 -3.44 -10.94 -13.24
N ALA A 22 -3.96 -12.16 -13.04
CA ALA A 22 -3.14 -13.36 -13.05
C ALA A 22 -3.94 -14.55 -13.59
N ASP A 23 -3.27 -15.49 -14.26
CA ASP A 23 -3.87 -16.79 -14.58
C ASP A 23 -3.80 -17.73 -13.37
N VAL A 24 -4.82 -17.63 -12.50
CA VAL A 24 -4.88 -18.45 -11.28
C VAL A 24 -5.36 -19.87 -11.63
N ARG A 25 -4.41 -20.81 -11.67
CA ARG A 25 -4.69 -22.24 -11.90
C ARG A 25 -5.14 -22.97 -10.63
N LYS A 26 -4.57 -22.59 -9.48
CA LYS A 26 -4.91 -23.14 -8.16
C LYS A 26 -4.92 -22.00 -7.15
N GLY A 27 -6.05 -21.82 -6.46
CA GLY A 27 -6.18 -20.82 -5.40
C GLY A 27 -5.40 -21.21 -4.14
N GLY A 28 -5.11 -20.22 -3.30
CA GLY A 28 -4.42 -20.40 -2.03
C GLY A 28 -3.81 -19.10 -1.52
N THR A 29 -3.16 -19.19 -0.37
CA THR A 29 -2.50 -18.06 0.30
C THR A 29 -1.17 -18.52 0.90
N VAL A 30 -0.17 -17.64 0.87
CA VAL A 30 1.14 -17.83 1.52
C VAL A 30 1.65 -16.47 1.97
N ALA A 31 2.29 -16.41 3.13
CA ALA A 31 3.01 -15.23 3.56
C ALA A 31 4.51 -15.41 3.31
N LEU A 32 5.13 -14.39 2.71
CA LEU A 32 6.52 -14.41 2.27
C LEU A 32 7.27 -13.18 2.79
N PRO A 33 8.58 -13.27 3.05
CA PRO A 33 9.39 -12.10 3.38
C PRO A 33 9.39 -11.09 2.22
N ALA A 34 8.77 -9.92 2.43
CA ALA A 34 8.54 -8.92 1.39
C ALA A 34 9.84 -8.47 0.70
N ARG A 35 10.92 -8.29 1.47
CA ARG A 35 12.23 -7.90 0.94
C ARG A 35 12.81 -8.96 -0.01
N HIS A 36 12.70 -10.24 0.34
CA HIS A 36 13.18 -11.32 -0.53
C HIS A 36 12.37 -11.41 -1.82
N VAL A 37 11.04 -11.24 -1.75
CA VAL A 37 10.19 -11.18 -2.95
C VAL A 37 10.61 -10.02 -3.84
N PHE A 38 10.81 -8.83 -3.28
CA PHE A 38 11.26 -7.65 -4.01
C PHE A 38 12.62 -7.87 -4.69
N ASP A 39 13.61 -8.38 -3.96
CA ASP A 39 14.94 -8.66 -4.48
C ASP A 39 14.92 -9.69 -5.61
N VAL A 40 14.08 -10.73 -5.50
CA VAL A 40 13.85 -11.71 -6.57
C VAL A 40 13.25 -11.04 -7.80
N VAL A 41 12.16 -10.28 -7.65
CA VAL A 41 11.44 -9.66 -8.77
C VAL A 41 12.35 -8.71 -9.55
N LYS A 42 13.22 -7.94 -8.88
CA LYS A 42 14.17 -7.02 -9.54
C LYS A 42 15.14 -7.71 -10.50
N VAL A 43 15.43 -8.99 -10.30
CA VAL A 43 16.42 -9.73 -11.09
C VAL A 43 15.81 -10.76 -12.02
N LEU A 44 14.47 -10.82 -12.10
CA LEU A 44 13.78 -11.64 -13.09
C LEU A 44 13.94 -11.02 -14.48
N PRO A 45 14.10 -11.84 -15.54
CA PRO A 45 14.00 -11.35 -16.90
C PRO A 45 12.55 -10.98 -17.23
N ASP A 46 12.39 -10.14 -18.25
CA ASP A 46 11.09 -9.80 -18.83
C ASP A 46 10.31 -11.06 -19.26
N GLY A 47 8.98 -10.98 -19.16
CA GLY A 47 8.06 -12.04 -19.54
C GLY A 47 7.21 -12.55 -18.37
N ASP A 48 6.61 -13.73 -18.56
CA ASP A 48 5.66 -14.29 -17.62
C ASP A 48 6.35 -14.77 -16.33
N VAL A 49 5.84 -14.30 -15.19
CA VAL A 49 6.24 -14.76 -13.86
C VAL A 49 5.27 -15.82 -13.38
N THR A 50 5.77 -17.03 -13.15
CA THR A 50 5.00 -18.12 -12.54
C THR A 50 5.34 -18.23 -11.06
N VAL A 51 4.32 -18.22 -10.20
CA VAL A 51 4.45 -18.49 -8.77
C VAL A 51 3.76 -19.81 -8.44
N THR A 52 4.46 -20.71 -7.75
CA THR A 52 3.92 -22.00 -7.29
C THR A 52 4.21 -22.17 -5.82
N VAL A 53 3.19 -22.52 -5.03
CA VAL A 53 3.34 -22.77 -3.59
C VAL A 53 3.25 -24.26 -3.33
N GLU A 54 4.30 -24.81 -2.72
CA GLU A 54 4.39 -26.21 -2.33
C GLU A 54 3.67 -26.45 -0.99
N LYS A 55 3.43 -27.71 -0.61
CA LYS A 55 2.70 -28.07 0.62
C LYS A 55 3.35 -27.57 1.92
N ASN A 56 4.67 -27.36 1.90
CA ASN A 56 5.44 -26.84 3.03
C ASN A 56 5.55 -25.31 3.03
N PHE A 57 4.69 -24.61 2.28
CA PHE A 57 4.67 -23.15 2.11
C PHE A 57 5.93 -22.57 1.44
N SER A 58 6.78 -23.42 0.84
CA SER A 58 7.84 -22.94 -0.05
C SER A 58 7.24 -22.38 -1.33
N ALA A 59 7.51 -21.11 -1.63
CA ALA A 59 7.04 -20.44 -2.84
C ALA A 59 8.16 -20.39 -3.89
N ARG A 60 7.91 -21.04 -5.02
CA ARG A 60 8.75 -21.01 -6.20
C ARG A 60 8.34 -19.88 -7.13
N ILE A 61 9.26 -18.96 -7.41
CA ILE A 61 9.09 -17.86 -8.37
C ILE A 61 9.98 -18.14 -9.57
N LYS A 62 9.39 -18.19 -10.77
CA LYS A 62 10.09 -18.52 -12.02
C LYS A 62 9.76 -17.54 -13.14
N SER A 63 10.77 -17.10 -13.88
CA SER A 63 10.63 -16.42 -15.17
C SER A 63 11.74 -16.88 -16.12
N GLY A 64 11.35 -17.33 -17.32
CA GLY A 64 12.27 -17.96 -18.27
C GLY A 64 13.07 -19.11 -17.66
N LYS A 65 14.41 -18.96 -17.66
CA LYS A 65 15.36 -19.93 -17.06
C LYS A 65 15.68 -19.64 -15.58
N ARG A 66 15.30 -18.47 -15.05
CA ARG A 66 15.56 -18.11 -13.65
C ARG A 66 14.49 -18.68 -12.74
N ARG A 67 14.93 -19.20 -11.59
CA ARG A 67 14.07 -19.79 -10.57
C ARG A 67 14.62 -19.46 -9.19
N PHE A 68 13.73 -19.07 -8.30
CA PHE A 68 14.00 -18.81 -6.89
C PHE A 68 12.98 -19.57 -6.05
N ASP A 69 13.43 -20.16 -4.95
CA ASP A 69 12.56 -20.80 -3.96
C ASP A 69 12.68 -19.99 -2.66
N LEU A 70 11.54 -19.50 -2.15
CA LEU A 70 11.46 -18.72 -0.91
C LEU A 70 10.69 -19.51 0.14
N SER A 71 11.26 -19.62 1.34
CA SER A 71 10.53 -20.17 2.49
C SER A 71 9.44 -19.18 2.92
N GLY A 72 8.20 -19.64 2.92
CA GLY A 72 7.05 -18.92 3.42
C GLY A 72 6.46 -19.52 4.68
N MET A 73 5.34 -18.96 5.09
CA MET A 73 4.51 -19.43 6.20
C MET A 73 3.03 -19.49 5.76
N PRO A 74 2.17 -20.21 6.51
CA PRO A 74 0.75 -20.24 6.24
C PRO A 74 0.19 -18.83 6.07
N GLY A 75 -0.62 -18.62 5.02
CA GLY A 75 -1.24 -17.31 4.81
C GLY A 75 -2.22 -16.90 5.90
N GLU A 76 -2.76 -17.87 6.64
CA GLU A 76 -3.62 -17.67 7.82
C GLU A 76 -2.89 -17.09 9.03
N ASP A 77 -1.57 -17.26 9.10
CA ASP A 77 -0.73 -16.64 10.15
C ASP A 77 -0.46 -15.16 9.85
N PHE A 78 -0.80 -14.68 8.66
CA PHE A 78 -0.65 -13.26 8.31
C PHE A 78 -1.70 -12.41 9.02
N PRO A 79 -1.36 -11.19 9.51
CA PRO A 79 -2.31 -10.36 10.21
C PRO A 79 -3.58 -10.06 9.41
N THR A 80 -4.71 -10.04 10.10
CA THR A 80 -5.98 -9.61 9.49
C THR A 80 -5.89 -8.14 9.13
N LEU A 81 -6.17 -7.82 7.87
CA LEU A 81 -6.15 -6.44 7.39
C LEU A 81 -7.44 -5.70 7.76
N PRO A 82 -7.37 -4.38 7.99
CA PRO A 82 -8.55 -3.55 8.17
C PRO A 82 -9.45 -3.63 6.94
N ASP A 83 -10.76 -3.58 7.16
CA ASP A 83 -11.78 -3.64 6.13
C ASP A 83 -12.36 -2.23 5.88
N PRO A 84 -11.99 -1.56 4.78
CA PRO A 84 -12.44 -0.20 4.49
C PRO A 84 -13.92 -0.12 4.14
N SER A 85 -14.60 -1.25 3.87
CA SER A 85 -16.04 -1.24 3.58
C SER A 85 -16.91 -0.88 4.79
N LYS A 86 -16.31 -0.87 5.99
CA LYS A 86 -16.99 -0.58 7.25
C LYS A 86 -17.06 0.90 7.60
N VAL A 87 -16.47 1.78 6.79
CA VAL A 87 -16.45 3.22 7.01
C VAL A 87 -17.03 3.96 5.81
N ALA A 88 -17.60 5.14 6.04
CA ALA A 88 -18.02 6.02 4.95
C ALA A 88 -16.77 6.54 4.22
N LEU A 89 -16.72 6.34 2.90
CA LEU A 89 -15.63 6.80 2.05
C LEU A 89 -16.12 7.94 1.17
N THR A 90 -15.24 8.91 0.92
CA THR A 90 -15.44 9.95 -0.09
C THR A 90 -14.37 9.83 -1.16
N LEU A 91 -14.77 10.01 -2.42
CA LEU A 91 -13.85 10.03 -3.54
C LEU A 91 -13.18 11.41 -3.61
N ILE A 92 -11.85 11.40 -3.73
CA ILE A 92 -11.04 12.60 -3.87
C ILE A 92 -10.03 12.33 -4.98
N PRO A 93 -9.78 13.29 -5.90
CA PRO A 93 -8.73 13.15 -6.90
C PRO A 93 -7.37 12.89 -6.25
N ALA A 94 -6.67 11.84 -6.71
CA ALA A 94 -5.37 11.46 -6.15
C ALA A 94 -4.31 12.55 -6.37
N ASP A 95 -4.38 13.26 -7.50
CA ASP A 95 -3.47 14.36 -7.84
C ASP A 95 -3.63 15.54 -6.86
N ASP A 96 -4.87 15.87 -6.48
CA ASP A 96 -5.14 16.91 -5.48
C ASP A 96 -4.56 16.53 -4.11
N VAL A 97 -4.73 15.27 -3.69
CA VAL A 97 -4.14 14.77 -2.43
C VAL A 97 -2.61 14.84 -2.49
N ALA A 98 -2.00 14.40 -3.59
CA ALA A 98 -0.56 14.40 -3.77
C ALA A 98 0.02 15.82 -3.77
N GLU A 99 -0.62 16.75 -4.49
CA GLU A 99 -0.23 18.16 -4.54
C GLU A 99 -0.32 18.81 -3.15
N LEU A 100 -1.43 18.59 -2.43
CA LEU A 100 -1.59 19.15 -1.09
C LEU A 100 -0.54 18.62 -0.12
N ILE A 101 -0.26 17.31 -0.12
CA ILE A 101 0.81 16.73 0.70
C ILE A 101 2.15 17.38 0.36
N ALA A 102 2.49 17.50 -0.93
CA ALA A 102 3.74 18.09 -1.37
C ALA A 102 3.89 19.56 -0.91
N LEU A 103 2.80 20.33 -0.96
CA LEU A 103 2.77 21.74 -0.57
C LEU A 103 2.77 21.97 0.95
N THR A 104 2.36 21.00 1.76
CA THR A 104 2.20 21.23 3.22
C THR A 104 3.17 20.43 4.07
N GLN A 105 3.68 19.27 3.63
CA GLN A 105 4.45 18.36 4.49
C GLN A 105 5.71 18.98 5.12
N PHE A 106 6.31 19.97 4.47
CA PHE A 106 7.58 20.57 4.93
C PHE A 106 7.45 21.32 6.27
N SER A 107 6.23 21.70 6.68
CA SER A 107 5.97 22.32 7.97
C SER A 107 5.47 21.33 9.03
N MET A 108 5.65 20.02 8.82
CA MET A 108 5.43 19.01 9.86
C MET A 108 6.65 18.92 10.77
N SER A 109 6.42 18.68 12.06
CA SER A 109 7.47 18.48 13.05
C SER A 109 8.16 17.12 12.85
N PRO A 110 9.52 17.07 12.82
CA PRO A 110 10.27 15.81 12.85
C PRO A 110 10.41 15.22 14.27
N ASP A 111 9.92 15.93 15.28
CA ASP A 111 9.97 15.52 16.69
C ASP A 111 8.81 14.56 17.03
N ASP A 112 9.14 13.28 17.11
CA ASP A 112 8.22 12.19 17.42
C ASP A 112 7.64 12.24 18.84
N THR A 113 8.16 13.10 19.73
CA THR A 113 7.54 13.32 21.05
C THR A 113 6.26 14.16 20.97
N ARG A 114 6.02 14.82 19.83
CA ARG A 114 4.82 15.62 19.55
C ARG A 114 4.06 15.04 18.34
N PRO A 115 3.45 13.85 18.47
CA PRO A 115 2.89 13.09 17.34
C PRO A 115 1.77 13.82 16.58
N LEU A 116 1.08 14.77 17.22
CA LEU A 116 0.09 15.61 16.55
C LEU A 116 0.71 16.59 15.54
N LEU A 117 1.94 17.02 15.78
CA LEU A 117 2.67 17.94 14.91
C LEU A 117 3.46 17.21 13.81
N SER A 118 3.69 15.90 13.97
CA SER A 118 4.21 15.01 12.92
C SER A 118 3.11 14.42 12.03
N ALA A 119 1.86 14.86 12.20
CA ALA A 119 0.72 14.48 11.36
C ALA A 119 0.25 15.67 10.51
N ALA A 120 -0.49 15.34 9.44
CA ALA A 120 -1.23 16.31 8.65
C ALA A 120 -2.72 16.19 8.98
N LEU A 121 -3.38 17.32 9.24
CA LEU A 121 -4.83 17.36 9.39
C LEU A 121 -5.47 17.41 8.00
N PHE A 122 -6.22 16.37 7.67
CA PHE A 122 -7.09 16.34 6.49
C PHE A 122 -8.51 16.69 6.92
N GLU A 123 -9.08 17.72 6.31
CA GLU A 123 -10.42 18.20 6.57
C GLU A 123 -11.18 18.30 5.26
N LEU A 124 -12.31 17.58 5.17
CA LEU A 124 -13.22 17.67 4.04
C LEU A 124 -14.46 18.48 4.45
N ALA A 125 -14.75 19.56 3.73
CA ALA A 125 -15.94 20.36 3.96
C ALA A 125 -16.64 20.64 2.63
N GLY A 126 -17.75 19.96 2.39
CA GLY A 126 -18.38 19.94 1.06
C GLY A 126 -17.44 19.31 0.04
N ASP A 127 -17.18 20.05 -1.03
CA ASP A 127 -16.30 19.72 -2.16
C ASP A 127 -14.85 20.22 -1.97
N VAL A 128 -14.53 20.79 -0.81
CA VAL A 128 -13.20 21.35 -0.52
C VAL A 128 -12.42 20.43 0.42
N LEU A 129 -11.33 19.85 -0.10
CA LEU A 129 -10.30 19.22 0.71
C LEU A 129 -9.31 20.28 1.22
N ARG A 130 -9.12 20.34 2.53
CA ARG A 130 -8.09 21.14 3.20
C ARG A 130 -7.09 20.23 3.87
N VAL A 131 -5.81 20.59 3.73
CA VAL A 131 -4.70 19.94 4.45
C VAL A 131 -3.95 21.01 5.24
N VAL A 132 -3.75 20.75 6.54
CA VAL A 132 -3.05 21.66 7.45
C VAL A 132 -1.93 20.92 8.18
N THR A 133 -0.76 21.53 8.24
CA THR A 133 0.43 21.01 8.92
C THR A 133 1.12 22.14 9.69
N THR A 134 1.76 21.83 10.82
CA THR A 134 2.50 22.80 11.62
C THR A 134 3.55 22.11 12.50
N ASP A 135 4.67 22.79 12.73
CA ASP A 135 5.77 22.35 13.60
C ASP A 135 5.80 23.13 14.94
N GLY A 136 4.83 24.04 15.12
CA GLY A 136 4.74 24.98 16.24
C GLY A 136 5.36 26.35 15.97
N HIS A 137 6.15 26.50 14.89
CA HIS A 137 6.77 27.76 14.49
C HIS A 137 6.13 28.34 13.23
N ARG A 138 5.69 27.46 12.32
CA ARG A 138 5.03 27.82 11.06
C ARG A 138 3.87 26.87 10.80
N LEU A 139 2.88 27.39 10.08
CA LEU A 139 1.70 26.65 9.67
C LEU A 139 1.54 26.78 8.16
N CYS A 140 1.30 25.65 7.50
CA CYS A 140 0.93 25.60 6.10
C CYS A 140 -0.48 25.05 5.96
N LYS A 141 -1.22 25.65 5.03
CA LYS A 141 -2.60 25.27 4.71
C LYS A 141 -2.75 25.24 3.20
N GLY A 142 -3.02 24.06 2.67
CA GLY A 142 -3.41 23.85 1.28
C GLY A 142 -4.91 23.60 1.17
N ARG A 143 -5.49 23.91 0.01
CA ARG A 143 -6.85 23.50 -0.33
C ARG A 143 -6.96 23.09 -1.80
N ALA A 144 -7.72 22.05 -2.06
CA ALA A 144 -8.21 21.69 -3.38
C ALA A 144 -9.74 21.71 -3.34
N GLN A 145 -10.35 22.14 -4.43
CA GLN A 145 -11.79 22.09 -4.62
C GLN A 145 -12.07 21.16 -5.78
N ASP A 146 -12.99 20.22 -5.61
CA ASP A 146 -13.38 19.30 -6.67
C ASP A 146 -13.84 20.12 -7.88
N ARG A 147 -13.06 20.07 -8.96
CA ARG A 147 -13.34 20.80 -10.20
C ARG A 147 -14.42 20.10 -11.04
N ALA A 148 -14.93 18.97 -10.59
CA ALA A 148 -15.92 18.16 -11.30
C ALA A 148 -17.39 18.43 -10.89
N ALA A 149 -17.65 19.47 -10.08
CA ALA A 149 -19.00 19.94 -9.76
C ALA A 149 -19.56 20.93 -10.79
#